data_AF-A0A7C7R1Z3-F1
#
_entry.id   AF-A0A7C7R1Z3-F1
#
_cell.length_a   1.000
_cell.length_b   1.000
_cell.length_c   1.000
_cell.angle_alpha   90.00
_cell.angle_beta   90.00
_cell.angle_gamma   90.00
#
_symmetry.space_group_name_H-M   'P 1'
#
loop_
_entity.id
_entity.type
_entity.pdbx_description
1 polymer ?
#
loop_
_entity_poly.entity_id
_entity_poly.type
_entity_poly.pdbx_seq_one_letter_code
_entity_poly.pdbx_strand_id
1 'polypeptide(L)'
;MVRYVVSGSALIPAGALDSDLHPQLLRRVGRPFPKQDYTHDYRVHGLFDFSRNKYRLEIESEILNASVAGFNPLHELYVFDGKELRRHRIAVTRHRGSIYSARQPEFRYHTLPYPVFTMEVQPMLLAHGVILCAADAKTAGQLRFEMDPRRFAVHGTGVLHDQQCLVIRTWRPNDPFGVVYELWVQPNAGSRVRRVRRFEKDRLESSLDIDYEASQGRPVLKGWNYRRMDPSGQAPRQLITVAVERMELNPGVTDGDFRLEPSPEMIVRDDRTKEIYRLGPEGEHLAVGPEPRRDSRAWVIAASVIVVVLLAVGGLVLRLRFRARGEA
;
A
#
# COMPACT_ATOMS: atom_id res chain seq x y z
N MET A 1 22.40 -7.35 11.84
CA MET A 1 21.68 -7.07 10.57
C MET A 1 20.98 -8.33 10.10
N VAL A 2 19.89 -8.23 9.35
CA VAL A 2 19.14 -9.39 8.86
C VAL A 2 18.60 -9.12 7.46
N ARG A 3 18.73 -10.08 6.56
CA ARG A 3 18.12 -10.06 5.22
C ARG A 3 17.04 -11.14 5.14
N TYR A 4 15.90 -10.78 4.59
CA TYR A 4 14.76 -11.63 4.27
C TYR A 4 14.50 -11.60 2.76
N VAL A 5 14.26 -12.77 2.18
CA VAL A 5 13.66 -12.95 0.85
C VAL A 5 12.38 -13.76 1.07
N VAL A 6 11.26 -13.19 0.66
CA VAL A 6 9.92 -13.69 0.95
C VAL A 6 9.13 -13.68 -0.35
N SER A 7 8.41 -14.77 -0.62
CA SER A 7 7.57 -14.90 -1.80
C SER A 7 6.29 -15.64 -1.48
N GLY A 8 5.30 -15.47 -2.34
CA GLY A 8 4.03 -16.16 -2.25
C GLY A 8 3.01 -15.55 -3.20
N SER A 9 1.75 -15.55 -2.78
CA SER A 9 0.66 -15.04 -3.61
C SER A 9 -0.26 -14.12 -2.83
N ALA A 10 -0.86 -13.19 -3.55
CA ALA A 10 -1.94 -12.35 -3.09
C ALA A 10 -3.22 -12.69 -3.88
N LEU A 11 -4.29 -13.01 -3.17
CA LEU A 11 -5.62 -13.30 -3.68
C LEU A 11 -6.56 -12.13 -3.33
N ILE A 12 -7.27 -11.64 -4.34
CA ILE A 12 -8.35 -10.67 -4.23
C ILE A 12 -9.64 -11.39 -4.61
N PRO A 13 -10.53 -11.67 -3.65
CA PRO A 13 -11.78 -12.38 -3.92
C PRO A 13 -12.67 -11.63 -4.91
N ALA A 14 -13.48 -12.36 -5.66
CA ALA A 14 -14.48 -11.79 -6.55
C ALA A 14 -15.37 -10.77 -5.80
N GLY A 15 -15.54 -9.58 -6.39
CA GLY A 15 -16.39 -8.51 -5.85
C GLY A 15 -15.83 -7.73 -4.66
N ALA A 16 -14.64 -8.07 -4.15
CA ALA A 16 -14.06 -7.48 -2.94
C ALA A 16 -13.87 -5.95 -2.97
N LEU A 17 -13.79 -5.31 -4.14
CA LEU A 17 -13.44 -3.89 -4.26
C LEU A 17 -14.66 -2.94 -4.38
N ASP A 18 -15.88 -3.48 -4.39
CA ASP A 18 -17.12 -2.68 -4.50
C ASP A 18 -17.34 -1.75 -3.29
N SER A 19 -16.82 -2.09 -2.11
CA SER A 19 -17.08 -1.33 -0.87
C SER A 19 -16.15 -0.13 -0.61
N ASP A 20 -14.98 -0.08 -1.26
CA ASP A 20 -13.91 0.88 -0.93
C ASP A 20 -13.58 1.86 -2.05
N LEU A 21 -14.05 1.57 -3.26
CA LEU A 21 -13.84 2.44 -4.39
C LEU A 21 -14.58 3.76 -4.15
N HIS A 22 -13.87 4.87 -4.34
CA HIS A 22 -14.48 6.18 -4.38
C HIS A 22 -15.73 6.11 -5.29
N PRO A 23 -16.88 6.72 -4.95
CA PRO A 23 -18.13 6.54 -5.71
C PRO A 23 -18.01 6.78 -7.22
N GLN A 24 -17.08 7.64 -7.63
CA GLN A 24 -16.77 7.88 -9.05
C GLN A 24 -16.11 6.69 -9.75
N LEU A 25 -15.30 5.92 -9.03
CA LEU A 25 -14.67 4.69 -9.51
C LEU A 25 -15.71 3.56 -9.60
N LEU A 26 -16.60 3.45 -8.62
CA LEU A 26 -17.74 2.52 -8.68
C LEU A 26 -18.60 2.74 -9.92
N ARG A 27 -18.90 4.00 -10.24
CA ARG A 27 -19.63 4.35 -11.48
C ARG A 27 -18.90 3.94 -12.76
N ARG A 28 -17.57 3.91 -12.76
CA ARG A 28 -16.77 3.50 -13.94
C ARG A 28 -16.72 1.99 -14.11
N VAL A 29 -16.54 1.27 -13.02
CA VAL A 29 -16.42 -0.19 -13.04
C VAL A 29 -17.80 -0.84 -13.21
N GLY A 30 -18.85 -0.20 -12.68
CA GLY A 30 -20.26 -0.50 -12.95
C GLY A 30 -20.75 -1.86 -12.43
N ARG A 31 -19.88 -2.65 -11.78
CA ARG A 31 -20.12 -4.01 -11.27
C ARG A 31 -19.12 -4.33 -10.15
N PRO A 32 -19.39 -5.36 -9.33
CA PRO A 32 -18.41 -5.93 -8.41
C PRO A 32 -17.13 -6.29 -9.18
N PHE A 33 -15.98 -5.93 -8.61
CA PHE A 33 -14.67 -6.17 -9.19
C PHE A 33 -13.70 -6.74 -8.14
N PRO A 34 -12.83 -7.69 -8.51
CA PRO A 34 -12.78 -8.39 -9.80
C PRO A 34 -14.01 -9.29 -10.01
N LYS A 35 -14.32 -9.68 -11.26
CA LYS A 35 -15.49 -10.53 -11.56
C LYS A 35 -15.35 -11.96 -11.06
N GLN A 36 -14.12 -12.39 -10.87
CA GLN A 36 -13.71 -13.69 -10.37
C GLN A 36 -12.51 -13.46 -9.45
N ASP A 37 -12.19 -14.46 -8.64
CA ASP A 37 -10.99 -14.43 -7.82
C ASP A 37 -9.76 -14.10 -8.67
N TYR A 38 -8.97 -13.14 -8.18
CA TYR A 38 -7.76 -12.67 -8.85
C TYR A 38 -6.54 -12.96 -7.98
N THR A 39 -5.61 -13.75 -8.51
CA THR A 39 -4.36 -14.10 -7.83
C THR A 39 -3.18 -13.54 -8.59
N HIS A 40 -2.22 -12.98 -7.88
CA HIS A 40 -0.93 -12.53 -8.43
C HIS A 40 0.22 -12.87 -7.49
N ASP A 41 1.43 -12.86 -8.04
CA ASP A 41 2.66 -13.07 -7.28
C ASP A 41 2.89 -11.92 -6.30
N TYR A 42 3.38 -12.25 -5.10
CA TYR A 42 3.73 -11.29 -4.08
C TYR A 42 5.13 -11.58 -3.56
N ARG A 43 6.03 -10.60 -3.60
CA ARG A 43 7.41 -10.74 -3.14
C ARG A 43 7.85 -9.57 -2.29
N VAL A 44 8.67 -9.87 -1.28
CA VAL A 44 9.23 -8.88 -0.37
C VAL A 44 10.69 -9.20 -0.10
N HIS A 45 11.57 -8.22 -0.32
CA HIS A 45 12.98 -8.29 0.05
C HIS A 45 13.22 -7.26 1.14
N GLY A 46 13.52 -7.74 2.35
CA GLY A 46 13.78 -6.89 3.51
C GLY A 46 15.24 -6.97 3.92
N LEU A 47 15.89 -5.83 4.12
CA LEU A 47 17.20 -5.72 4.76
C LEU A 47 17.09 -4.78 5.95
N PHE A 48 17.41 -5.27 7.13
CA PHE A 48 17.23 -4.55 8.39
C PHE A 48 18.55 -4.45 9.16
N ASP A 49 18.94 -3.23 9.49
CA ASP A 49 19.95 -2.92 10.47
C ASP A 49 19.29 -2.34 11.73
N PHE A 50 18.87 -3.24 12.62
CA PHE A 50 18.21 -2.87 13.87
C PHE A 50 19.13 -2.08 14.83
N SER A 51 20.45 -2.23 14.75
CA SER A 51 21.37 -1.50 15.66
C SER A 51 21.67 -0.10 15.16
N ARG A 52 21.75 0.09 13.84
CA ARG A 52 21.93 1.43 13.23
C ARG A 52 20.63 2.08 12.80
N ASN A 53 19.50 1.44 13.08
CA ASN A 53 18.17 1.96 12.78
C ASN A 53 17.97 2.24 11.28
N LYS A 54 18.41 1.32 10.42
CA LYS A 54 18.30 1.44 8.96
C LYS A 54 17.50 0.29 8.38
N TYR A 55 16.78 0.53 7.31
CA TYR A 55 16.18 -0.56 6.54
C TYR A 55 16.07 -0.24 5.06
N ARG A 56 16.02 -1.32 4.27
CA ARG A 56 15.61 -1.32 2.87
C ARG A 56 14.51 -2.37 2.73
N LEU A 57 13.40 -1.99 2.14
CA LEU A 57 12.25 -2.87 1.91
C LEU A 57 11.78 -2.71 0.47
N GLU A 58 11.88 -3.78 -0.29
CA GLU A 58 11.47 -3.87 -1.69
C GLU A 58 10.25 -4.78 -1.76
N ILE A 59 9.18 -4.31 -2.40
CA ILE A 59 7.89 -5.00 -2.49
C ILE A 59 7.49 -5.07 -3.96
N GLU A 60 7.26 -6.28 -4.46
CA GLU A 60 6.69 -6.55 -5.78
C GLU A 60 5.30 -7.17 -5.58
N SER A 61 4.30 -6.54 -6.19
CA SER A 61 2.90 -6.92 -6.07
C SER A 61 2.11 -6.38 -7.26
N GLU A 62 0.78 -6.43 -7.20
CA GLU A 62 -0.07 -5.69 -8.12
C GLU A 62 -1.06 -4.79 -7.40
N ILE A 63 -1.39 -3.66 -8.04
CA ILE A 63 -2.35 -2.69 -7.52
C ILE A 63 -3.53 -2.53 -8.47
N LEU A 64 -4.73 -2.40 -7.90
CA LEU A 64 -5.92 -2.08 -8.67
C LEU A 64 -5.77 -0.72 -9.36
N ASN A 65 -6.04 -0.74 -10.66
CA ASN A 65 -6.18 0.41 -11.50
C ASN A 65 -7.64 0.58 -11.92
N ALA A 66 -8.34 1.44 -11.18
CA ALA A 66 -9.75 1.68 -11.40
C ALA A 66 -10.05 2.42 -12.72
N SER A 67 -9.07 3.03 -13.39
CA SER A 67 -9.29 3.70 -14.68
C SER A 67 -9.43 2.73 -15.84
N VAL A 68 -8.82 1.54 -15.76
CA VAL A 68 -8.91 0.49 -16.78
C VAL A 68 -9.61 -0.77 -16.26
N ALA A 69 -10.10 -0.74 -15.01
CA ALA A 69 -10.66 -1.89 -14.31
C ALA A 69 -9.75 -3.13 -14.43
N GLY A 70 -8.48 -2.96 -14.07
CA GLY A 70 -7.46 -4.01 -14.16
C GLY A 70 -6.45 -3.90 -13.02
N PHE A 71 -5.56 -4.87 -12.92
CA PHE A 71 -4.43 -4.83 -11.99
C PHE A 71 -3.15 -4.51 -12.74
N ASN A 72 -2.30 -3.69 -12.12
CA ASN A 72 -1.03 -3.30 -12.69
C ASN A 72 0.10 -3.74 -11.74
N PRO A 73 1.24 -4.21 -12.29
CA PRO A 73 2.44 -4.42 -11.50
C PRO A 73 2.82 -3.18 -10.70
N LEU A 74 3.14 -3.41 -9.44
CA LEU A 74 3.60 -2.44 -8.49
C LEU A 74 4.93 -2.92 -7.91
N HIS A 75 5.98 -2.16 -8.16
CA HIS A 75 7.27 -2.33 -7.50
C HIS A 75 7.54 -1.09 -6.65
N GLU A 76 7.67 -1.27 -5.34
CA GLU A 76 7.97 -0.20 -4.40
C GLU A 76 9.22 -0.51 -3.59
N LEU A 77 10.08 0.49 -3.47
CA LEU A 77 11.29 0.45 -2.69
C LEU A 77 11.25 1.53 -1.61
N TYR A 78 11.34 1.12 -0.35
CA TYR A 78 11.41 1.97 0.81
C TYR A 78 12.81 1.86 1.42
N VAL A 79 13.47 2.99 1.63
CA VAL A 79 14.80 3.05 2.22
C VAL A 79 14.82 4.08 3.33
N PHE A 80 15.27 3.66 4.51
CA PHE A 80 15.47 4.53 5.67
C PHE A 80 16.92 4.38 6.13
N ASP A 81 17.65 5.48 6.14
CA ASP A 81 19.08 5.53 6.45
C ASP A 81 19.36 5.81 7.94
N GLY A 82 18.31 5.86 8.77
CA GLY A 82 18.35 6.26 10.18
C GLY A 82 17.95 7.72 10.42
N LYS A 83 17.77 8.51 9.36
CA LYS A 83 17.37 9.92 9.44
C LYS A 83 16.17 10.24 8.54
N GLU A 84 16.18 9.76 7.31
CA GLU A 84 15.20 10.12 6.28
C GLU A 84 14.62 8.88 5.62
N LEU A 85 13.29 8.86 5.48
CA LEU A 85 12.59 7.85 4.70
C LEU A 85 12.47 8.32 3.25
N ARG A 86 12.95 7.48 2.34
CA ARG A 86 12.84 7.67 0.90
C ARG A 86 12.04 6.52 0.32
N ARG A 87 11.25 6.85 -0.69
CA ARG A 87 10.43 5.88 -1.41
C ARG A 87 10.61 6.07 -2.90
N HIS A 88 10.85 4.98 -3.59
CA HIS A 88 10.84 4.91 -5.04
C HIS A 88 9.76 3.91 -5.48
N ARG A 89 8.80 4.38 -6.26
CA ARG A 89 7.82 3.56 -6.95
C ARG A 89 8.29 3.41 -8.40
N ILE A 90 8.72 2.21 -8.74
CA ILE A 90 9.18 1.89 -10.09
C ILE A 90 7.93 1.69 -10.95
N ALA A 91 7.65 2.64 -11.84
CA ALA A 91 6.58 2.49 -12.81
C ALA A 91 6.99 1.44 -13.84
N VAL A 92 6.60 0.17 -13.63
CA VAL A 92 6.94 -0.96 -14.51
C VAL A 92 6.48 -0.74 -15.96
N THR A 93 5.51 0.15 -16.19
CA THR A 93 5.00 0.47 -17.54
C THR A 93 4.71 1.97 -17.71
N ARG A 94 5.74 2.76 -18.06
CA ARG A 94 5.52 4.03 -18.79
C ARG A 94 5.08 3.79 -20.25
N HIS A 95 5.00 2.53 -20.71
CA HIS A 95 4.53 2.17 -22.04
C HIS A 95 3.00 2.32 -22.19
N ARG A 96 2.57 2.66 -23.41
CA ARG A 96 1.20 3.02 -23.86
C ARG A 96 0.08 2.50 -22.94
N GLY A 97 -0.60 3.42 -22.27
CA GLY A 97 -1.68 3.11 -21.33
C GLY A 97 -1.34 3.32 -19.85
N SER A 98 -0.14 3.84 -19.55
CA SER A 98 0.23 4.27 -18.19
C SER A 98 -0.86 5.16 -17.58
N ILE A 99 -1.40 4.68 -16.47
CA ILE A 99 -2.41 5.33 -15.64
C ILE A 99 -1.83 6.25 -14.58
N TYR A 100 -0.51 6.26 -14.48
CA TYR A 100 0.20 7.21 -13.65
C TYR A 100 0.07 8.57 -14.34
N SER A 101 -0.43 9.56 -13.60
CA SER A 101 -0.43 10.94 -14.06
C SER A 101 0.97 11.30 -14.56
N ALA A 102 1.07 12.12 -15.60
CA ALA A 102 2.36 12.64 -16.06
C ALA A 102 3.09 13.47 -14.98
N ARG A 103 2.44 13.71 -13.83
CA ARG A 103 2.98 14.37 -12.63
C ARG A 103 3.09 13.45 -11.42
N GLN A 104 2.75 12.18 -11.56
CA GLN A 104 2.77 11.29 -10.42
C GLN A 104 4.21 11.09 -9.96
N PRO A 105 4.52 11.37 -8.69
CA PRO A 105 5.87 11.18 -8.18
C PRO A 105 6.27 9.71 -8.22
N GLU A 106 7.42 9.45 -8.81
CA GLU A 106 8.11 8.16 -8.79
C GLU A 106 9.01 8.08 -7.56
N PHE A 107 9.63 9.20 -7.20
CA PHE A 107 10.46 9.31 -6.03
C PHE A 107 9.81 10.24 -5.00
N ARG A 108 9.98 9.92 -3.71
CA ARG A 108 9.48 10.75 -2.62
C ARG A 108 10.46 10.82 -1.46
N TYR A 109 10.77 12.04 -1.03
CA TYR A 109 11.34 12.33 0.28
C TYR A 109 10.18 12.49 1.28
N HIS A 110 10.14 11.63 2.29
CA HIS A 110 9.10 11.68 3.31
C HIS A 110 9.52 12.56 4.49
N THR A 111 8.58 13.36 5.00
CA THR A 111 8.75 14.06 6.29
C THR A 111 8.44 13.18 7.48
N LEU A 112 7.79 12.03 7.25
CA LEU A 112 7.47 11.10 8.32
C LEU A 112 8.81 10.57 8.84
N PRO A 113 9.15 10.84 10.11
CA PRO A 113 10.40 10.34 10.64
C PRO A 113 10.34 8.84 10.81
N TYR A 114 9.18 8.18 10.71
CA TYR A 114 8.99 6.78 11.05
C TYR A 114 8.90 5.82 9.87
N PRO A 115 9.31 4.56 10.10
CA PRO A 115 9.13 3.51 9.12
C PRO A 115 7.65 3.28 8.81
N VAL A 116 7.27 3.38 7.53
CA VAL A 116 5.92 3.01 7.09
C VAL A 116 5.93 1.53 6.75
N PHE A 117 5.70 0.69 7.76
CA PHE A 117 5.47 -0.73 7.57
C PHE A 117 3.98 -1.02 7.60
N THR A 118 3.48 -1.60 6.53
CA THR A 118 2.15 -2.16 6.47
C THR A 118 2.09 -3.48 7.24
N MET A 119 0.89 -3.94 7.58
CA MET A 119 0.74 -5.14 8.43
C MET A 119 1.30 -6.41 7.78
N GLU A 120 1.22 -6.51 6.46
CA GLU A 120 1.70 -7.66 5.70
C GLU A 120 3.21 -7.87 5.75
N VAL A 121 4.00 -6.88 6.19
CA VAL A 121 5.46 -7.01 6.38
C VAL A 121 5.89 -7.04 7.84
N GLN A 122 4.97 -6.84 8.79
CA GLN A 122 5.26 -6.85 10.23
C GLN A 122 5.86 -8.16 10.78
N PRO A 123 5.56 -9.37 10.26
CA PRO A 123 6.18 -10.61 10.77
C PRO A 123 7.70 -10.58 10.84
N MET A 124 8.36 -9.94 9.87
CA MET A 124 9.82 -9.78 9.86
C MET A 124 10.31 -8.97 11.06
N LEU A 125 9.55 -7.96 11.48
CA LEU A 125 9.88 -7.12 12.64
C LEU A 125 9.56 -7.83 13.96
N LEU A 126 8.40 -8.48 14.02
CA LEU A 126 7.96 -9.24 15.19
C LEU A 126 8.90 -10.39 15.53
N ALA A 127 9.47 -11.06 14.52
CA ALA A 127 10.50 -12.09 14.70
C ALA A 127 11.77 -11.56 15.40
N HIS A 128 11.97 -10.24 15.43
CA HIS A 128 13.07 -9.57 16.11
C HIS A 128 12.64 -8.76 17.33
N GLY A 129 11.43 -9.00 17.83
CA GLY A 129 10.89 -8.33 19.02
C GLY A 129 10.50 -6.87 18.79
N VAL A 130 10.35 -6.45 17.53
CA VAL A 130 9.90 -5.10 17.17
C VAL A 130 8.39 -5.13 16.95
N ILE A 131 7.65 -4.52 17.88
CA ILE A 131 6.19 -4.45 17.83
C ILE A 131 5.76 -3.05 17.38
N LEU A 132 5.32 -2.93 16.13
CA LEU A 132 4.78 -1.68 15.58
C LEU A 132 3.32 -1.51 15.95
N CYS A 133 3.07 -1.41 17.24
CA CYS A 133 1.77 -1.00 17.74
C CYS A 133 1.75 0.51 17.78
N ALA A 134 0.79 1.11 17.08
CA ALA A 134 0.38 2.48 17.29
C ALA A 134 1.53 3.40 17.78
N ALA A 135 2.42 3.86 16.90
CA ALA A 135 3.59 4.65 17.26
C ALA A 135 3.26 5.79 18.23
N ASP A 136 3.93 5.83 19.39
CA ASP A 136 4.06 7.12 20.06
C ASP A 136 4.71 8.06 19.04
N ALA A 137 4.29 9.33 18.94
CA ALA A 137 5.01 10.29 18.11
C ALA A 137 6.50 10.37 18.49
N LYS A 138 6.84 9.94 19.72
CA LYS A 138 8.20 9.84 20.28
C LYS A 138 9.03 8.67 19.74
N THR A 139 8.43 7.58 19.26
CA THR A 139 9.16 6.43 18.68
C THR A 139 9.27 6.53 17.17
N ALA A 140 8.85 7.67 16.63
CA ALA A 140 8.79 7.91 15.23
C ALA A 140 10.21 8.00 14.66
N GLY A 141 10.60 6.95 13.94
CA GLY A 141 11.91 6.86 13.30
C GLY A 141 12.87 5.91 13.91
N GLN A 142 12.44 5.08 14.85
CA GLN A 142 13.27 4.02 15.41
C GLN A 142 12.70 2.64 15.10
N LEU A 143 13.53 1.75 14.54
CA LEU A 143 13.24 0.32 14.40
C LEU A 143 13.28 -0.39 15.75
N ARG A 144 14.10 0.08 16.68
CA ARG A 144 14.12 -0.40 18.07
C ARG A 144 13.83 0.77 18.99
N PHE A 145 12.76 0.64 19.75
CA PHE A 145 12.41 1.57 20.80
C PHE A 145 12.01 0.78 22.04
N GLU A 146 12.17 1.39 23.20
CA GLU A 146 11.67 0.82 24.44
C GLU A 146 10.14 0.87 24.44
N MET A 147 9.51 -0.30 24.54
CA MET A 147 8.06 -0.38 24.63
C MET A 147 7.61 0.02 26.04
N ASP A 148 6.68 0.96 26.15
CA ASP A 148 6.02 1.27 27.42
C ASP A 148 5.06 0.12 27.78
N PRO A 149 5.33 -0.69 28.81
CA PRO A 149 4.49 -1.83 29.15
C PRO A 149 3.06 -1.42 29.52
N ARG A 150 2.84 -0.18 29.97
CA ARG A 150 1.51 0.36 30.31
C ARG A 150 0.60 0.51 29.09
N ARG A 151 1.16 0.43 27.88
CA ARG A 151 0.40 0.41 26.62
C ARG A 151 -0.06 -0.99 26.24
N PHE A 152 0.18 -1.99 27.07
CA PHE A 152 -0.22 -3.36 26.82
C PHE A 152 -1.04 -3.85 28.01
N ALA A 153 -2.16 -4.50 27.71
CA ALA A 153 -3.00 -5.14 28.71
C ALA A 153 -3.22 -6.59 28.30
N VAL A 154 -3.08 -7.50 29.27
CA VAL A 154 -3.54 -8.87 29.09
C VAL A 154 -5.06 -8.82 28.97
N HIS A 155 -5.56 -9.22 27.81
CA HIS A 155 -6.99 -9.29 27.53
C HIS A 155 -7.58 -10.65 27.92
N GLY A 156 -6.78 -11.71 27.82
CA GLY A 156 -7.19 -13.05 28.21
C GLY A 156 -6.24 -14.11 27.68
N THR A 157 -6.75 -15.32 27.51
CA THR A 157 -6.03 -16.44 26.89
C THR A 157 -6.90 -17.08 25.81
N GLY A 158 -6.28 -17.81 24.89
CA GLY A 158 -6.99 -18.50 23.82
C GLY A 158 -6.16 -19.65 23.25
N VAL A 159 -6.79 -20.50 22.45
CA VAL A 159 -6.12 -21.63 21.77
C VAL A 159 -5.96 -21.28 20.29
N LEU A 160 -4.75 -21.42 19.75
CA LEU A 160 -4.43 -21.24 18.35
C LEU A 160 -3.62 -22.45 17.87
N HIS A 161 -4.18 -23.22 16.93
CA HIS A 161 -3.57 -24.46 16.41
C HIS A 161 -3.13 -25.40 17.55
N ASP A 162 -4.07 -25.68 18.48
CA ASP A 162 -3.87 -26.52 19.67
C ASP A 162 -2.81 -26.02 20.67
N GLN A 163 -2.38 -24.75 20.54
CA GLN A 163 -1.44 -24.13 21.47
C GLN A 163 -2.12 -23.02 22.27
N GLN A 164 -1.95 -23.09 23.59
CA GLN A 164 -2.36 -22.03 24.49
C GLN A 164 -1.55 -20.75 24.21
N CYS A 165 -2.26 -19.66 24.00
CA CYS A 165 -1.70 -18.32 23.79
C CYS A 165 -2.24 -17.35 24.85
N LEU A 166 -1.39 -16.41 25.24
CA LEU A 166 -1.78 -15.19 25.93
C LEU A 166 -2.27 -14.18 24.89
N VAL A 167 -3.41 -13.54 25.14
CA VAL A 167 -3.95 -12.50 24.28
C VAL A 167 -3.68 -11.15 24.93
N ILE A 168 -2.86 -10.34 24.26
CA ILE A 168 -2.45 -9.00 24.72
C ILE A 168 -3.05 -7.97 23.78
N ARG A 169 -3.66 -6.91 24.30
CA ARG A 169 -4.13 -5.79 23.50
C ARG A 169 -3.32 -4.53 23.78
N THR A 170 -3.14 -3.73 22.74
CA THR A 170 -2.57 -2.39 22.90
C THR A 170 -3.62 -1.43 23.42
N TRP A 171 -3.21 -0.56 24.34
CA TRP A 171 -4.01 0.54 24.85
C TRP A 171 -3.36 1.87 24.53
N ARG A 172 -4.17 2.79 24.01
CA ARG A 172 -3.79 4.17 23.73
C ARG A 172 -4.89 5.09 24.25
N PRO A 173 -4.66 5.79 25.37
CA PRO A 173 -5.54 6.87 25.78
C PRO A 173 -5.68 7.87 24.63
N ASN A 174 -6.92 8.23 24.28
CA ASN A 174 -7.23 9.26 23.30
C ASN A 174 -6.77 8.98 21.85
N ASP A 175 -6.73 7.71 21.41
CA ASP A 175 -6.50 7.44 19.97
C ASP A 175 -7.73 7.88 19.15
N PRO A 176 -7.64 8.95 18.33
CA PRO A 176 -8.79 9.47 17.58
C PRO A 176 -9.27 8.48 16.51
N PHE A 177 -8.44 7.52 16.12
CA PHE A 177 -8.77 6.50 15.14
C PHE A 177 -9.34 5.23 15.78
N GLY A 178 -9.24 5.08 17.11
CA GLY A 178 -9.70 3.89 17.82
C GLY A 178 -9.01 2.61 17.35
N VAL A 179 -7.70 2.69 17.06
CA VAL A 179 -6.93 1.55 16.56
C VAL A 179 -6.41 0.72 17.72
N VAL A 180 -6.72 -0.58 17.70
CA VAL A 180 -6.26 -1.56 18.70
C VAL A 180 -5.58 -2.72 17.99
N TYR A 181 -4.40 -3.11 18.45
CA TYR A 181 -3.76 -4.35 18.04
C TYR A 181 -3.99 -5.41 19.13
N GLU A 182 -4.38 -6.60 18.70
CA GLU A 182 -4.47 -7.80 19.54
C GLU A 182 -3.38 -8.78 19.11
N LEU A 183 -2.47 -9.07 20.04
CA LEU A 183 -1.31 -9.93 19.87
C LEU A 183 -1.58 -11.26 20.58
N TRP A 184 -1.49 -12.36 19.84
CA TRP A 184 -1.59 -13.71 20.36
C TRP A 184 -0.18 -14.25 20.56
N VAL A 185 0.25 -14.33 21.82
CA VAL A 185 1.61 -14.65 22.22
C VAL A 185 1.67 -16.05 22.81
N GLN A 186 2.53 -16.90 22.29
CA GLN A 186 2.80 -18.21 22.90
C GLN A 186 3.81 -18.03 24.04
N PRO A 187 3.46 -18.30 25.32
CA PRO A 187 4.26 -17.88 26.48
C PRO A 187 5.46 -18.79 26.82
N ASN A 188 6.04 -19.49 25.86
CA ASN A 188 7.18 -20.39 26.11
C ASN A 188 8.51 -19.63 26.21
N ALA A 189 9.62 -20.36 26.42
CA ALA A 189 10.97 -19.81 26.61
C ALA A 189 11.45 -18.87 25.47
N GLY A 190 10.82 -18.89 24.31
CA GLY A 190 11.11 -18.01 23.17
C GLY A 190 9.95 -17.08 22.81
N SER A 191 9.07 -16.77 23.78
CA SER A 191 7.81 -16.01 23.65
C SER A 191 7.64 -15.27 22.32
N ARG A 192 6.67 -15.74 21.52
CA ARG A 192 6.52 -15.32 20.11
C ARG A 192 5.08 -14.97 19.78
N VAL A 193 4.92 -13.95 18.95
CA VAL A 193 3.61 -13.54 18.41
C VAL A 193 3.22 -14.50 17.29
N ARG A 194 2.16 -15.29 17.49
CA ARG A 194 1.63 -16.24 16.50
C ARG A 194 0.51 -15.66 15.65
N ARG A 195 -0.18 -14.63 16.17
CA ARG A 195 -1.22 -13.91 15.44
C ARG A 195 -1.28 -12.45 15.86
N VAL A 196 -1.54 -11.57 14.91
CA VAL A 196 -1.85 -10.16 15.13
C VAL A 196 -3.19 -9.84 14.50
N ARG A 197 -4.07 -9.16 15.21
CA ARG A 197 -5.29 -8.57 14.66
C ARG A 197 -5.26 -7.07 14.87
N ARG A 198 -5.67 -6.32 13.85
CA ARG A 198 -5.88 -4.87 13.95
C ARG A 198 -7.36 -4.60 13.90
N PHE A 199 -7.83 -3.90 14.92
CA PHE A 199 -9.17 -3.38 15.02
C PHE A 199 -9.14 -1.87 14.81
N GLU A 200 -10.18 -1.35 14.20
CA GLU A 200 -10.42 0.08 14.06
C GLU A 200 -11.88 0.34 14.43
N LYS A 201 -12.10 1.07 15.54
CA LYS A 201 -13.44 1.28 16.13
C LYS A 201 -14.16 -0.05 16.37
N ASP A 202 -13.47 -0.97 17.04
CA ASP A 202 -13.92 -2.33 17.39
C ASP A 202 -14.24 -3.27 16.21
N ARG A 203 -14.07 -2.81 14.97
CA ARG A 203 -14.20 -3.64 13.77
C ARG A 203 -12.84 -4.22 13.39
N LEU A 204 -12.80 -5.53 13.15
CA LEU A 204 -11.60 -6.19 12.61
C LEU A 204 -11.29 -5.63 11.21
N GLU A 205 -10.15 -4.98 11.05
CA GLU A 205 -9.68 -4.47 9.75
C GLU A 205 -8.73 -5.45 9.08
N SER A 206 -7.89 -6.13 9.86
CA SER A 206 -6.97 -7.13 9.33
C SER A 206 -6.49 -8.13 10.37
N SER A 207 -6.09 -9.30 9.91
CA SER A 207 -5.50 -10.39 10.72
C SER A 207 -4.25 -10.92 10.04
N LEU A 208 -3.30 -11.36 10.83
CA LEU A 208 -2.01 -11.87 10.39
C LEU A 208 -1.70 -13.10 11.23
N ASP A 209 -1.55 -14.26 10.59
CA ASP A 209 -1.19 -15.53 11.23
C ASP A 209 0.23 -15.88 10.85
N ILE A 210 1.09 -16.09 11.85
CA ILE A 210 2.55 -16.18 11.68
C ILE A 210 3.02 -17.59 12.01
N ASP A 211 3.76 -18.16 11.07
CA ASP A 211 4.37 -19.47 11.21
C ASP A 211 5.86 -19.36 11.45
N TYR A 212 6.32 -20.19 12.38
CA TYR A 212 7.72 -20.33 12.75
C TYR A 212 8.12 -21.78 12.62
N GLU A 213 9.38 -22.02 12.29
CA GLU A 213 10.01 -23.33 12.34
C GLU A 213 11.22 -23.32 13.28
N ALA A 214 11.63 -24.50 13.73
CA ALA A 214 12.82 -24.64 14.54
C ALA A 214 14.05 -24.74 13.62
N SER A 215 15.02 -23.84 13.80
CA SER A 215 16.32 -23.90 13.15
C SER A 215 17.41 -23.69 14.19
N GLN A 216 18.34 -24.64 14.31
CA GLN A 216 19.41 -24.62 15.31
C GLN A 216 18.90 -24.37 16.75
N GLY A 217 17.75 -24.96 17.10
CA GLY A 217 17.13 -24.81 18.41
C GLY A 217 16.46 -23.46 18.67
N ARG A 218 16.38 -22.57 17.67
CA ARG A 218 15.70 -21.27 17.77
C ARG A 218 14.51 -21.21 16.81
N PRO A 219 13.40 -20.55 17.20
CA PRO A 219 12.32 -20.30 16.27
C PRO A 219 12.77 -19.26 15.24
N VAL A 220 12.62 -19.60 13.97
CA VAL A 220 12.84 -18.68 12.84
C VAL A 220 11.54 -18.51 12.07
N LEU A 221 11.36 -17.34 11.47
CA LEU A 221 10.16 -17.03 10.70
C LEU A 221 10.11 -17.93 9.46
N LYS A 222 9.00 -18.65 9.28
CA LYS A 222 8.79 -19.56 8.16
C LYS A 222 7.91 -18.95 7.07
N GLY A 223 6.89 -18.19 7.47
CA GLY A 223 5.88 -17.67 6.56
C GLY A 223 4.70 -17.10 7.33
N TRP A 224 3.74 -16.54 6.62
CA TRP A 224 2.54 -15.99 7.23
C TRP A 224 1.38 -15.88 6.26
N ASN A 225 0.19 -15.75 6.85
CA ASN A 225 -1.05 -15.47 6.15
C ASN A 225 -1.61 -14.14 6.64
N TYR A 226 -1.69 -13.16 5.75
CA TYR A 226 -2.32 -11.87 6.01
C TYR A 226 -3.71 -11.82 5.38
N ARG A 227 -4.65 -11.24 6.11
CA ARG A 227 -6.05 -11.07 5.74
C ARG A 227 -6.44 -9.63 5.97
N ARG A 228 -6.86 -8.95 4.92
CA ARG A 228 -7.50 -7.64 5.02
C ARG A 228 -9.00 -7.81 4.89
N MET A 229 -9.74 -7.30 5.85
CA MET A 229 -11.20 -7.35 5.83
C MET A 229 -11.78 -6.18 5.03
N ASP A 230 -12.97 -6.37 4.52
CA ASP A 230 -13.80 -5.31 3.96
C ASP A 230 -14.25 -4.29 5.05
N PRO A 231 -14.88 -3.17 4.68
CA PRO A 231 -15.42 -2.22 5.65
C PRO A 231 -16.53 -2.78 6.56
N SER A 232 -17.14 -3.93 6.25
CA SER A 232 -18.07 -4.57 7.19
C SER A 232 -17.35 -5.38 8.28
N GLY A 233 -16.11 -5.80 8.02
CA GLY A 233 -15.34 -6.70 8.88
C GLY A 233 -15.75 -8.16 8.75
N GLN A 234 -16.63 -8.51 7.82
CA GLN A 234 -17.22 -9.85 7.71
C GLN A 234 -16.51 -10.72 6.67
N ALA A 235 -16.00 -10.13 5.58
CA ALA A 235 -15.39 -10.85 4.48
C ALA A 235 -13.96 -10.35 4.20
N PRO A 236 -13.03 -11.23 3.81
CA PRO A 236 -11.72 -10.80 3.35
C PRO A 236 -11.85 -10.11 1.99
N ARG A 237 -11.20 -8.95 1.84
CA ARG A 237 -10.99 -8.30 0.53
C ARG A 237 -9.62 -8.58 -0.08
N GLN A 238 -8.69 -9.04 0.74
CA GLN A 238 -7.35 -9.44 0.31
C GLN A 238 -6.82 -10.51 1.24
N LEU A 239 -6.21 -11.52 0.64
CA LEU A 239 -5.53 -12.64 1.28
C LEU A 239 -4.10 -12.66 0.74
N ILE A 240 -3.10 -12.67 1.61
CA ILE A 240 -1.69 -12.81 1.20
C ILE A 240 -1.12 -14.01 1.96
N THR A 241 -0.60 -14.98 1.23
CA THR A 241 0.06 -16.15 1.80
C THR A 241 1.49 -16.19 1.29
N VAL A 242 2.46 -16.16 2.20
CA VAL A 242 3.88 -16.10 1.86
C VAL A 242 4.72 -17.06 2.70
N ALA A 243 5.87 -17.44 2.13
CA ALA A 243 6.93 -18.18 2.78
C ALA A 243 8.23 -17.37 2.77
N VAL A 244 9.05 -17.58 3.79
CA VAL A 244 10.42 -17.07 3.85
C VAL A 244 11.30 -18.04 3.07
N GLU A 245 11.77 -17.61 1.90
CA GLU A 245 12.67 -18.41 1.06
C GLU A 245 14.09 -18.41 1.62
N ARG A 246 14.52 -17.24 2.13
CA ARG A 246 15.86 -17.07 2.68
C ARG A 246 15.84 -16.06 3.83
N MET A 247 16.49 -16.44 4.92
CA MET A 247 16.82 -15.53 6.02
C MET A 247 18.33 -15.61 6.27
N GLU A 248 19.01 -14.47 6.21
CA GLU A 248 20.45 -14.37 6.41
C GLU A 248 20.75 -13.43 7.58
N LEU A 249 21.45 -13.93 8.58
CA LEU A 249 21.91 -13.15 9.73
C LEU A 249 23.27 -12.56 9.42
N ASN A 250 23.43 -11.27 9.70
CA ASN A 250 24.65 -10.49 9.44
C ASN A 250 25.15 -10.61 7.99
N PRO A 251 24.30 -10.31 6.99
CA PRO A 251 24.74 -10.27 5.60
C PRO A 251 25.86 -9.22 5.44
N GLY A 252 26.79 -9.47 4.52
CA GLY A 252 27.85 -8.52 4.17
C GLY A 252 27.30 -7.30 3.43
N VAL A 253 26.75 -6.34 4.18
CA VAL A 253 26.13 -5.11 3.65
C VAL A 253 26.92 -3.87 4.06
N THR A 254 26.75 -2.81 3.30
CA THR A 254 27.41 -1.51 3.45
C THR A 254 26.38 -0.42 3.71
N ASP A 255 26.85 0.78 4.09
CA ASP A 255 25.95 1.94 4.20
C ASP A 255 25.32 2.35 2.86
N GLY A 256 25.89 1.91 1.72
CA GLY A 256 25.32 2.15 0.39
C GLY A 256 24.01 1.40 0.15
N ASP A 257 23.81 0.24 0.80
CA ASP A 257 22.58 -0.56 0.67
C ASP A 257 21.35 0.15 1.26
N PHE A 258 21.57 1.16 2.12
CA PHE A 258 20.55 1.97 2.76
C PHE A 258 20.51 3.40 2.18
N ARG A 259 21.06 3.62 0.99
CA ARG A 259 20.93 4.87 0.24
C ARG A 259 20.03 4.66 -0.97
N LEU A 260 19.26 5.68 -1.27
CA LEU A 260 18.37 5.70 -2.43
C LEU A 260 18.35 7.12 -2.95
N GLU A 261 18.80 7.33 -4.19
CA GLU A 261 18.82 8.64 -4.83
C GLU A 261 17.90 8.61 -6.06
N PRO A 262 17.20 9.71 -6.37
CA PRO A 262 16.43 9.81 -7.60
C PRO A 262 17.38 9.78 -8.80
N SER A 263 16.98 9.09 -9.86
CA SER A 263 17.67 9.16 -11.15
C SER A 263 17.20 10.39 -11.95
N PRO A 264 18.00 10.89 -12.91
CA PRO A 264 17.55 11.90 -13.85
C PRO A 264 16.21 11.54 -14.51
N GLU A 265 15.43 12.55 -14.86
CA GLU A 265 14.08 12.48 -15.47
C GLU A 265 12.97 11.89 -14.59
N MET A 266 13.27 11.53 -13.34
CA MET A 266 12.26 11.13 -12.37
C MET A 266 11.43 12.32 -11.90
N ILE A 267 10.16 12.05 -11.62
CA ILE A 267 9.30 13.02 -10.93
C ILE A 267 9.46 12.79 -9.43
N VAL A 268 9.94 13.81 -8.75
CA VAL A 268 10.26 13.81 -7.33
C VAL A 268 9.22 14.61 -6.58
N ARG A 269 8.76 14.09 -5.44
CA ARG A 269 8.00 14.84 -4.44
C ARG A 269 8.82 14.98 -3.17
N ASP A 270 9.05 16.21 -2.74
CA ASP A 270 9.64 16.49 -1.44
C ASP A 270 8.53 16.91 -0.47
N ASP A 271 8.22 16.07 0.52
CA ASP A 271 7.18 16.40 1.50
C ASP A 271 7.56 17.56 2.43
N ARG A 272 8.86 17.87 2.56
CA ARG A 272 9.36 18.96 3.42
C ARG A 272 9.02 20.30 2.82
N THR A 273 9.31 20.48 1.52
CA THR A 273 9.01 21.70 0.77
C THR A 273 7.61 21.67 0.16
N LYS A 274 6.97 20.49 0.13
CA LYS A 274 5.70 20.19 -0.58
C LYS A 274 5.79 20.39 -2.09
N GLU A 275 7.00 20.40 -2.64
CA GLU A 275 7.23 20.59 -4.06
C GLU A 275 7.14 19.28 -4.84
N ILE A 276 6.76 19.41 -6.11
CA ILE A 276 6.85 18.35 -7.11
C ILE A 276 7.65 18.90 -8.28
N TYR A 277 8.78 18.26 -8.56
CA TYR A 277 9.72 18.67 -9.61
C TYR A 277 10.17 17.46 -10.41
N ARG A 278 10.67 17.70 -11.62
CA ARG A 278 11.41 16.70 -12.40
C ARG A 278 12.89 16.92 -12.15
N LEU A 279 13.63 15.86 -11.89
CA LEU A 279 15.08 15.96 -11.76
C LEU A 279 15.72 16.04 -13.15
N GLY A 280 16.44 17.11 -13.44
CA GLY A 280 17.17 17.25 -14.69
C GLY A 280 18.42 16.38 -14.76
N PRO A 281 19.10 16.32 -15.92
CA PRO A 281 20.30 15.51 -16.14
C PRO A 281 21.48 15.90 -15.24
N GLU A 282 21.58 17.15 -14.81
CA GLU A 282 22.66 17.64 -13.93
C GLU A 282 22.22 17.72 -12.46
N GLY A 283 21.02 17.22 -12.14
CA GLY A 283 20.44 17.25 -10.80
C GLY A 283 19.65 18.51 -10.47
N GLU A 284 19.45 19.41 -11.44
CA GLU A 284 18.65 20.62 -11.28
C GLU A 284 17.15 20.31 -11.14
N HIS A 285 16.42 21.15 -10.41
CA HIS A 285 14.99 20.99 -10.21
C HIS A 285 14.21 21.66 -11.33
N LEU A 286 13.64 20.87 -12.24
CA LEU A 286 12.82 21.36 -13.35
C LEU A 286 11.35 21.37 -12.95
N ALA A 287 10.63 22.44 -13.29
CA ALA A 287 9.20 22.52 -13.04
C ALA A 287 8.46 21.40 -13.79
N VAL A 288 7.58 20.68 -13.09
CA VAL A 288 6.67 19.76 -13.78
C VAL A 288 5.59 20.60 -14.45
N GLY A 289 5.69 20.77 -15.77
CA GLY A 289 4.75 21.55 -16.58
C GLY A 289 3.28 21.19 -16.28
N PRO A 290 2.32 22.12 -16.51
CA PRO A 290 0.89 21.87 -16.31
C PRO A 290 0.54 20.50 -16.89
N GLU A 291 -0.25 19.69 -16.18
CA GLU A 291 -0.88 18.55 -16.86
C GLU A 291 -1.58 19.16 -18.07
N PRO A 292 -1.36 18.63 -19.28
CA PRO A 292 -2.20 19.03 -20.38
C PRO A 292 -3.61 18.79 -19.88
N ARG A 293 -4.35 19.88 -19.63
CA ARG A 293 -5.71 19.77 -19.12
C ARG A 293 -6.37 18.82 -20.10
N ARG A 294 -6.80 17.66 -19.61
CA ARG A 294 -7.61 16.76 -20.40
C ARG A 294 -8.99 17.40 -20.46
N ASP A 295 -9.07 18.57 -21.11
CA ASP A 295 -10.23 19.37 -21.46
C ASP A 295 -11.11 18.63 -22.48
N SER A 296 -11.15 17.31 -22.35
CA SER A 296 -12.16 16.43 -22.91
C SER A 296 -13.56 16.97 -22.63
N ARG A 297 -13.81 17.61 -21.47
CA ARG A 297 -15.10 18.28 -21.24
C ARG A 297 -15.29 19.51 -22.10
N ALA A 298 -14.29 20.37 -22.28
CA ALA A 298 -14.45 21.56 -23.13
C ALA A 298 -14.63 21.16 -24.60
N TRP A 299 -13.88 20.17 -25.09
CA TRP A 299 -14.05 19.63 -26.44
C TRP A 299 -15.37 18.88 -26.61
N VAL A 300 -15.82 18.10 -25.62
CA VAL A 300 -17.13 17.42 -25.66
C VAL A 300 -18.26 18.44 -25.58
N ILE A 301 -18.15 19.49 -24.76
CA ILE A 301 -19.13 20.58 -24.70
C ILE A 301 -19.15 21.33 -26.04
N ALA A 302 -17.99 21.71 -26.59
CA ALA A 302 -17.91 22.37 -27.88
C ALA A 302 -18.48 21.51 -29.02
N ALA A 303 -18.13 20.22 -29.05
CA ALA A 303 -18.67 19.28 -30.03
C ALA A 303 -20.19 19.09 -29.85
N SER A 304 -20.69 19.02 -28.61
CA SER A 304 -22.12 18.91 -28.33
C SER A 304 -22.87 20.16 -28.78
N VAL A 305 -22.32 21.35 -28.54
CA VAL A 305 -22.88 22.62 -29.02
C VAL A 305 -22.92 22.65 -30.56
N ILE A 306 -21.85 22.22 -31.24
CA ILE A 306 -21.82 22.12 -32.70
C ILE A 306 -22.93 21.18 -33.21
N VAL A 307 -23.09 20.00 -32.61
CA VAL A 307 -24.14 19.04 -33.00
C VAL A 307 -25.54 19.64 -32.79
N VAL A 308 -25.80 20.29 -31.66
CA VAL A 308 -27.10 20.94 -31.38
C VAL A 308 -27.40 22.05 -32.41
N VAL A 309 -26.40 22.87 -32.75
CA VAL A 309 -26.54 23.92 -33.77
C VAL A 309 -26.84 23.31 -35.14
N LEU A 310 -26.13 22.25 -35.55
CA LEU A 310 -26.37 21.57 -36.83
C LEU A 310 -27.77 20.96 -36.90
N LEU A 311 -28.27 20.36 -35.81
CA LEU A 311 -29.63 19.83 -35.75
C LEU A 311 -30.69 20.94 -35.83
N ALA A 312 -30.48 22.07 -35.16
CA ALA A 312 -31.38 23.21 -35.23
C ALA A 312 -31.44 23.81 -36.64
N VAL A 313 -30.29 23.99 -37.30
CA VAL A 313 -30.21 24.47 -38.69
C VAL A 313 -30.86 23.48 -39.65
N GLY A 314 -30.58 22.18 -39.52
CA GLY A 314 -31.20 21.15 -40.34
C GLY A 314 -32.72 21.10 -40.19
N GLY A 315 -33.22 21.21 -38.96
CA GLY A 315 -34.66 21.31 -38.68
C GLY A 315 -35.31 22.55 -39.29
N LEU A 316 -34.63 23.71 -39.23
CA LEU A 316 -35.09 24.94 -39.86
C LEU A 316 -35.17 24.81 -41.39
N VAL A 317 -34.14 24.26 -42.02
CA VAL A 317 -34.08 24.03 -43.48
C VAL A 317 -35.19 23.07 -43.93
N LEU A 318 -35.40 21.98 -43.21
CA LEU A 318 -36.50 21.05 -43.48
C LEU A 318 -37.85 21.73 -43.35
N ARG A 319 -38.07 22.52 -42.29
CA ARG A 319 -39.32 23.26 -42.09
C ARG A 319 -39.59 24.26 -43.21
N LEU A 320 -38.57 24.98 -43.68
CA LEU A 320 -38.67 25.88 -44.82
C LEU A 320 -39.00 25.14 -46.12
N ARG A 321 -38.38 23.97 -46.36
CA ARG A 321 -38.70 23.11 -47.52
C ARG A 321 -40.12 22.57 -47.50
N PHE A 322 -40.62 22.16 -46.33
CA PHE A 322 -42.01 21.70 -46.21
C PHE A 322 -43.00 22.83 -46.46
N ARG A 323 -42.72 24.03 -45.97
CA ARG A 323 -43.57 25.21 -46.23
C ARG A 323 -43.64 25.54 -47.71
N ALA A 324 -42.49 25.52 -48.40
CA ALA A 324 -42.42 25.73 -49.85
C ALA A 324 -43.11 24.64 -50.69
N ARG A 325 -43.30 23.42 -50.14
CA ARG A 325 -44.01 22.32 -50.81
C ARG A 325 -45.51 22.26 -50.48
N GLY A 326 -45.95 22.87 -49.38
CA GLY A 326 -47.36 22.95 -49.00
C GLY A 326 -48.12 24.12 -49.62
N GLU A 327 -47.41 25.02 -50.31
CA GLU A 327 -47.97 26.15 -51.06
C GLU A 327 -47.98 25.91 -52.59
N ALA A 328 -47.78 24.66 -53.02
CA ALA A 328 -47.91 24.20 -54.41
C ALA A 328 -49.12 23.27 -54.55
#